data_AF-A0A351SND0-F1
#
_entry.id   AF-A0A351SND0-F1
#
_cell.length_a   1.000
_cell.length_b   1.000
_cell.length_c   1.000
_cell.angle_alpha   90.00
_cell.angle_beta   90.00
_cell.angle_gamma   90.00
#
_symmetry.space_group_name_H-M   'P 1'
#
loop_
_entity.id
_entity.type
_entity.pdbx_description
1 polymer ?
#
loop_
_entity_poly.entity_id
_entity_poly.type
_entity_poly.pdbx_seq_one_letter_code
_entity_poly.pdbx_strand_id
1 'polypeptide(L)'
;MFNDKPQSLAEIIKNKKTIKPPAYPWQELALRIIKELGIPGFKRSAVFKICKEKPVHQVELALNDTKELCRAGTKWQYFFKIIDQK
;
A
#
# COMPACT_ATOMS: atom_id res chain seq x y z
N MET A 1 35.41 39.54 3.19
CA MET A 1 34.13 39.85 2.52
C MET A 1 33.46 38.51 2.21
N PHE A 2 32.56 38.05 3.08
CA PHE A 2 31.89 36.75 2.96
C PHE A 2 30.72 36.88 1.98
N ASN A 3 30.78 36.21 0.84
CA ASN A 3 29.73 36.21 -0.17
C ASN A 3 28.95 34.89 -0.11
N ASP A 4 28.22 34.69 0.99
CA ASP A 4 27.25 33.61 1.11
C ASP A 4 25.96 34.05 0.39
N LYS A 5 25.85 33.67 -0.89
CA LYS A 5 24.56 33.73 -1.58
C LYS A 5 23.63 32.74 -0.85
N PRO A 6 22.47 33.16 -0.34
CA PRO A 6 21.52 32.21 0.22
C PRO A 6 21.08 31.29 -0.93
N GLN A 7 21.41 30.00 -0.81
CA GLN A 7 20.98 29.00 -1.79
C GLN A 7 19.46 29.08 -1.90
N SER A 8 18.96 29.23 -3.12
CA SER A 8 17.53 29.39 -3.35
C SER A 8 16.79 28.15 -2.85
N LEU A 9 15.70 28.35 -2.10
CA LEU A 9 14.85 27.28 -1.55
C LEU A 9 14.46 26.25 -2.62
N ALA A 10 14.35 26.69 -3.88
CA ALA A 10 14.10 25.86 -5.05
C ALA A 10 15.18 24.79 -5.32
N GLU A 11 16.46 25.08 -5.05
CA GLU A 11 17.56 24.12 -5.24
C GLU A 11 17.57 23.03 -4.16
N ILE A 12 17.20 23.40 -2.93
CA ILE A 12 17.08 22.49 -1.79
C ILE A 12 15.96 21.46 -2.03
N ILE A 13 14.82 21.90 -2.59
CA ILE A 13 13.69 21.02 -2.92
C ILE A 13 14.05 20.05 -4.05
N LYS A 14 14.83 20.49 -5.04
CA LYS A 14 15.18 19.69 -6.22
C LYS A 14 16.15 18.53 -5.91
N ASN A 15 16.93 18.64 -4.83
CA ASN A 15 17.93 17.63 -4.45
C ASN A 15 17.43 16.58 -3.45
N LYS A 16 16.11 16.49 -3.20
CA LYS A 16 15.55 15.47 -2.31
C LYS A 16 15.62 14.09 -2.96
N LYS A 17 16.74 13.39 -2.76
CA LYS A 17 16.86 11.95 -3.06
C LYS A 17 15.73 11.22 -2.34
N THR A 18 14.83 10.61 -3.10
CA THR A 18 13.75 9.79 -2.56
C THR A 18 14.34 8.46 -2.09
N ILE A 19 14.99 8.47 -0.93
CA ILE A 19 15.43 7.25 -0.27
C ILE A 19 14.16 6.50 0.11
N LYS A 20 13.84 5.44 -0.64
CA LYS A 20 12.70 4.58 -0.30
C LYS A 20 13.01 4.01 1.09
N PRO A 21 12.17 4.26 2.09
CA PRO A 21 12.37 3.66 3.42
C PRO A 21 12.43 2.13 3.27
N PRO A 22 13.09 1.41 4.21
CA PRO A 22 13.06 -0.04 4.21
C PRO A 22 11.61 -0.48 4.11
N ALA A 23 11.27 -1.21 3.04
CA ALA A 23 9.90 -1.57 2.76
C ALA A 23 9.44 -2.45 3.93
N TYR A 24 8.50 -1.96 4.72
CA TYR A 24 7.95 -2.80 5.78
C TYR A 24 7.21 -3.97 5.11
N PRO A 25 7.30 -5.20 5.62
CA PRO A 25 6.73 -6.38 4.96
C PRO A 25 5.22 -6.24 4.69
N TRP A 26 4.50 -5.53 5.55
CA TRP A 26 3.08 -5.24 5.36
C TRP A 26 2.78 -4.28 4.20
N GLN A 27 3.71 -3.39 3.85
CA GLN A 27 3.57 -2.48 2.70
C GLN A 27 3.71 -3.24 1.39
N GLU A 28 4.69 -4.15 1.31
CA GLU A 28 4.85 -5.01 0.15
C GLU A 28 3.65 -5.93 -0.04
N LEU A 29 3.13 -6.48 1.07
CA LEU A 29 1.90 -7.26 1.07
C LEU A 29 0.70 -6.45 0.55
N ALA A 30 0.52 -5.22 1.03
CA ALA A 30 -0.55 -4.33 0.56
C ALA A 30 -0.42 -4.03 -0.94
N LEU A 31 0.78 -3.73 -1.43
CA LEU A 31 1.05 -3.47 -2.85
C LEU A 31 0.74 -4.71 -3.70
N ARG A 32 1.12 -5.91 -3.23
CA ARG A 32 0.80 -7.18 -3.88
C ARG A 32 -0.71 -7.39 -3.99
N ILE A 33 -1.45 -7.20 -2.91
CA ILE A 33 -2.92 -7.36 -2.88
C ILE A 33 -3.61 -6.36 -3.81
N ILE A 34 -3.17 -5.10 -3.80
CA ILE A 34 -3.70 -4.05 -4.68
C ILE A 34 -3.56 -4.45 -6.15
N LYS A 35 -2.41 -5.03 -6.52
CA LYS A 35 -2.12 -5.48 -7.89
C LYS A 35 -2.94 -6.74 -8.25
N GLU A 36 -2.98 -7.74 -7.37
CA GLU A 36 -3.66 -9.03 -7.60
C GLU A 36 -5.19 -8.86 -7.71
N LEU A 37 -5.79 -8.05 -6.84
CA LEU A 37 -7.25 -7.88 -6.77
C LEU A 37 -7.77 -6.71 -7.63
N GLY A 38 -6.87 -5.95 -8.28
CA GLY A 38 -7.24 -4.80 -9.09
C GLY A 38 -7.90 -3.68 -8.27
N ILE A 39 -7.35 -3.37 -7.09
CA ILE A 39 -8.00 -2.45 -6.15
C ILE A 39 -7.91 -1.00 -6.67
N PRO A 40 -9.04 -0.29 -6.79
CA PRO A 40 -9.04 1.08 -7.27
C PRO A 40 -8.36 2.04 -6.28
N GLY A 41 -7.83 3.14 -6.79
CA GLY A 41 -7.00 4.09 -6.03
C GLY A 41 -7.61 4.54 -4.70
N PHE A 42 -8.92 4.82 -4.67
CA PHE A 42 -9.62 5.30 -3.49
C PHE A 42 -9.72 4.27 -2.34
N LYS A 43 -9.54 2.97 -2.62
CA LYS A 43 -9.53 1.91 -1.60
C LYS A 43 -8.13 1.49 -1.19
N ARG A 44 -7.07 1.96 -1.86
CA ARG A 44 -5.68 1.57 -1.52
C ARG A 44 -5.35 1.87 -0.07
N SER A 45 -5.72 3.05 0.43
CA SER A 45 -5.49 3.44 1.82
C SER A 45 -6.12 2.46 2.82
N ALA A 46 -7.30 1.90 2.50
CA ALA A 46 -7.95 0.89 3.33
C ALA A 46 -7.15 -0.43 3.35
N VAL A 47 -6.58 -0.85 2.21
CA VAL A 47 -5.71 -2.03 2.14
C VAL A 47 -4.45 -1.85 2.99
N PHE A 48 -3.80 -0.69 2.88
CA PHE A 48 -2.64 -0.38 3.70
C PHE A 48 -2.97 -0.39 5.19
N LYS A 49 -4.13 0.15 5.58
CA LYS A 49 -4.61 0.13 6.96
C LYS A 49 -4.83 -1.32 7.45
N ILE A 50 -5.51 -2.15 6.65
CA ILE A 50 -5.75 -3.56 6.98
C ILE A 50 -4.44 -4.33 7.14
N CYS A 51 -3.50 -4.21 6.21
CA CYS A 51 -2.21 -4.91 6.30
C CYS A 51 -1.36 -4.45 7.50
N LYS A 52 -1.59 -3.23 8.00
CA LYS A 52 -0.91 -2.68 9.17
C LYS A 52 -1.56 -3.13 10.49
N GLU A 53 -2.89 -3.22 10.54
CA GLU A 53 -3.64 -3.51 11.77
C GLU A 53 -3.89 -5.00 11.98
N LYS A 54 -4.07 -5.77 10.92
CA LYS A 54 -4.33 -7.22 11.00
C LYS A 54 -3.05 -8.04 10.84
N PRO A 55 -2.99 -9.22 11.47
CA PRO A 55 -1.84 -10.10 11.32
C PRO A 55 -1.74 -10.62 9.87
N VAL A 56 -0.52 -10.74 9.37
CA VAL A 56 -0.20 -11.14 7.99
C VAL A 56 -0.94 -12.41 7.56
N HIS A 57 -1.00 -13.43 8.43
CA HIS A 57 -1.68 -14.69 8.13
C HIS A 57 -3.18 -14.50 7.82
N GLN A 58 -3.89 -13.60 8.50
CA GLN A 58 -5.31 -13.35 8.23
C GLN A 58 -5.49 -12.69 6.87
N VAL A 59 -4.61 -11.74 6.54
CA VAL A 59 -4.63 -11.02 5.26
C VAL A 59 -4.37 -11.98 4.10
N GLU A 60 -3.40 -12.88 4.25
CA GLU A 60 -3.08 -13.91 3.25
C GLU A 60 -4.20 -14.93 3.09
N LEU A 61 -4.80 -15.40 4.19
CA LEU A 61 -5.98 -16.27 4.13
C LEU A 61 -7.13 -15.60 3.40
N ALA A 62 -7.45 -14.34 3.73
CA ALA A 62 -8.51 -13.59 3.05
C ALA A 62 -8.22 -13.40 1.55
N LEU A 63 -6.95 -13.19 1.18
CA LEU A 63 -6.53 -13.12 -0.22
C LEU A 63 -6.74 -14.46 -0.93
N ASN A 64 -6.35 -15.58 -0.32
CA ASN A 64 -6.52 -16.92 -0.90
C ASN A 64 -8.00 -17.28 -1.05
N ASP A 65 -8.81 -17.11 0.00
CA ASP A 65 -10.27 -17.28 -0.06
C ASP A 65 -10.88 -16.46 -1.20
N THR A 66 -10.48 -15.19 -1.34
CA THR A 66 -10.96 -14.32 -2.42
C THR A 66 -10.60 -14.88 -3.80
N LYS A 67 -9.41 -15.46 -3.96
CA LYS A 67 -8.96 -16.07 -5.22
C LYS A 67 -9.70 -17.36 -5.55
N GLU A 68 -10.02 -18.16 -4.55
CA GLU A 68 -10.76 -19.42 -4.71
C GLU A 68 -12.23 -19.18 -5.05
N LEU A 69 -12.87 -18.26 -4.33
CA LEU A 69 -14.31 -18.00 -4.43
C LEU A 69 -14.68 -17.09 -5.60
N CYS A 70 -13.80 -16.18 -6.03
CA CYS A 70 -14.12 -15.18 -7.05
C CYS A 70 -13.24 -15.33 -8.30
N ARG A 71 -13.73 -16.12 -9.26
CA ARG A 71 -13.07 -16.33 -10.57
C ARG A 71 -13.39 -15.22 -11.59
N ALA A 72 -14.52 -14.52 -11.44
CA ALA A 72 -14.93 -13.38 -12.28
C ALA A 72 -15.70 -12.34 -11.43
N GLY A 73 -15.48 -11.04 -11.69
CA GLY A 73 -16.15 -9.93 -10.99
C GLY A 73 -15.24 -9.08 -10.08
N THR A 74 -15.86 -8.33 -9.16
CA THR A 74 -15.21 -7.38 -8.24
C THR A 74 -14.58 -8.05 -7.02
N LYS A 75 -13.48 -8.78 -7.26
CA LYS A 75 -12.71 -9.53 -6.25
C LYS A 75 -12.38 -8.71 -4.99
N TRP A 76 -12.05 -7.43 -5.16
CA TRP A 76 -11.72 -6.54 -4.05
C TRP A 76 -12.88 -6.35 -3.07
N GLN A 77 -14.15 -6.32 -3.52
CA GLN A 77 -15.30 -6.20 -2.62
C GLN A 77 -15.45 -7.42 -1.73
N TYR A 78 -15.19 -8.60 -2.31
CA TYR A 78 -15.22 -9.87 -1.57
C TYR A 78 -14.10 -9.93 -0.53
N PHE A 79 -12.88 -9.51 -0.90
CA PHE A 79 -11.77 -9.40 0.04
C PHE A 79 -12.11 -8.53 1.24
N PHE A 80 -12.70 -7.33 1.01
CA PHE A 80 -13.12 -6.46 2.10
C PHE A 80 -14.22 -7.07 2.97
N LYS A 81 -15.15 -7.84 2.40
CA LYS A 81 -16.15 -8.56 3.20
C LYS A 81 -15.51 -9.63 4.08
N ILE A 82 -14.63 -10.47 3.52
CA ILE A 82 -14.02 -11.59 4.24
C ILE A 82 -13.16 -11.08 5.40
N ILE A 83 -12.41 -10.00 5.18
CA ILE A 83 -11.50 -9.47 6.20
C ILE A 83 -12.21 -8.65 7.28
N ASP A 84 -13.40 -8.12 6.98
CA ASP A 84 -14.26 -7.40 7.93
C ASP A 84 -15.06 -8.37 8.82
N GLN A 85 -15.43 -9.54 8.30
CA GLN A 85 -16.16 -10.58 9.02
C GLN A 85 -15.31 -11.38 10.03
N LYS A 86 -14.01 -11.09 10.16
CA LYS A 86 -13.03 -11.88 10.90
C LYS A 86 -12.21 -11.01 11.84
#